data_AF-A0A832V669-F1
#
_entry.id   AF-A0A832V669-F1
#
_cell.length_a   1.000
_cell.length_b   1.000
_cell.length_c   1.000
_cell.angle_alpha   90.00
_cell.angle_beta   90.00
_cell.angle_gamma   90.00
#
_symmetry.space_group_name_H-M   'P 1'
#
loop_
_entity.id
_entity.type
_entity.pdbx_description
1 polymer ?
#
loop_
_entity_poly.entity_id
_entity_poly.type
_entity_poly.pdbx_seq_one_letter_code
_entity_poly.pdbx_strand_id
1 'polypeptide(L)'
;IPEPIIEPLRPPPFPDERETVTAELNIKRGWNPVSLPGIFESTTSTCGQYPYGFVYLKEKGEFITIQEAERLMGEKEMQAYLSENAFWIYGFESCRITFELTEYQTFNAIELVEGWNLVPVTVDMKGLSLNDIKASCELKSAYRWEEGAQKWQKINFEKSFSTDDLHKGVLVKTGNACVLGGAKIVPPSFPEEDEVEKIEKREIDIEKEGSKETIVEAPYVEQVKVETRTGGIKIIVIDKETGQKLNLAFVQVLDKSGVTVATADMRPGAAVFPSLKPGSYTAIASAEGYNIGRAQFTITAGSTSGLRITLTKRTTTQTGTDGGTAPQTDSGDGISFYEVD
;
A
#
# COMPACT_ATOMS: atom_id res chain seq x y z
N ILE A 1 56.13 7.70 -28.26
CA ILE A 1 55.58 6.86 -27.19
C ILE A 1 54.10 7.22 -27.12
N PRO A 2 53.15 6.30 -27.40
CA PRO A 2 51.74 6.62 -27.28
C PRO A 2 51.40 6.83 -25.80
N GLU A 3 50.62 7.86 -25.49
CA GLU A 3 50.15 8.14 -24.14
C GLU A 3 49.27 7.00 -23.63
N PRO A 4 49.40 6.60 -22.35
CA PRO A 4 48.58 5.55 -21.78
C PRO A 4 47.11 6.01 -21.76
N ILE A 5 46.23 5.18 -22.31
CA ILE A 5 44.79 5.35 -22.18
C ILE A 5 44.46 5.17 -20.69
N ILE A 6 44.24 6.27 -19.99
CA ILE A 6 43.75 6.25 -18.61
C ILE A 6 42.27 5.93 -18.70
N GLU A 7 41.89 4.68 -18.50
CA GLU A 7 40.49 4.32 -18.30
C GLU A 7 39.98 5.09 -17.07
N PRO A 8 38.83 5.79 -17.18
CA PRO A 8 38.29 6.52 -16.04
C PRO A 8 38.00 5.52 -14.93
N LEU A 9 38.59 5.76 -13.75
CA LEU A 9 38.35 4.98 -12.54
C LEU A 9 36.85 5.05 -12.22
N ARG A 10 36.11 4.00 -12.60
CA ARG A 10 34.72 3.84 -12.16
C ARG A 10 34.74 3.20 -10.78
N PRO A 11 33.98 3.73 -9.82
CA PRO A 11 33.82 3.06 -8.54
C PRO A 11 33.29 1.64 -8.75
N PRO A 12 33.66 0.67 -7.89
CA PRO A 12 33.13 -0.68 -7.97
C PRO A 12 31.60 -0.63 -7.94
N PRO A 13 30.90 -1.44 -8.76
CA PRO A 13 29.44 -1.52 -8.71
C PRO A 13 29.00 -1.94 -7.31
N PHE A 14 27.84 -1.45 -6.87
CA PHE A 14 27.25 -1.89 -5.61
C PHE A 14 27.08 -3.42 -5.64
N PRO A 15 27.23 -4.11 -4.49
CA PRO A 15 26.85 -5.52 -4.41
C PRO A 15 25.38 -5.61 -4.82
N ASP A 16 25.08 -6.42 -5.83
CA ASP A 16 23.72 -6.79 -6.21
C ASP A 16 23.20 -7.80 -5.16
N GLU A 17 23.17 -7.40 -3.90
CA GLU A 17 22.53 -8.17 -2.82
C GLU A 17 21.02 -7.93 -2.92
N ARG A 18 20.40 -8.42 -3.99
CA ARG A 18 18.99 -8.76 -3.89
C ARG A 18 18.95 -9.91 -2.90
N GLU A 19 18.50 -9.65 -1.66
CA GLU A 19 18.08 -10.72 -0.77
C GLU A 19 16.98 -11.50 -1.51
N THR A 20 17.35 -12.60 -2.17
CA THR A 20 16.40 -13.50 -2.79
C THR A 20 15.64 -14.15 -1.66
N VAL A 21 14.41 -13.70 -1.44
CA VAL A 21 13.57 -14.32 -0.43
C VAL A 21 12.91 -15.53 -1.08
N THR A 22 12.93 -16.65 -0.37
CA THR A 22 12.41 -17.92 -0.86
C THR A 22 11.01 -18.16 -0.31
N ALA A 23 10.10 -18.62 -1.17
CA ALA A 23 8.80 -19.12 -0.77
C ALA A 23 8.77 -20.65 -0.86
N GLU A 24 8.36 -21.31 0.23
CA GLU A 24 8.29 -22.77 0.29
C GLU A 24 6.84 -23.25 0.43
N LEU A 25 6.34 -23.92 -0.61
CA LEU A 25 5.04 -24.59 -0.59
C LEU A 25 5.23 -26.04 -0.13
N ASN A 26 4.73 -26.35 1.07
CA ASN A 26 4.71 -27.70 1.62
C ASN A 26 3.41 -28.41 1.23
N ILE A 27 3.44 -29.14 0.12
CA ILE A 27 2.27 -29.81 -0.44
C ILE A 27 2.03 -31.13 0.30
N LYS A 28 0.80 -31.34 0.77
CA LYS A 28 0.32 -32.64 1.27
C LYS A 28 -0.42 -33.37 0.16
N ARG A 29 -0.57 -34.68 0.32
CA ARG A 29 -1.46 -35.47 -0.55
C ARG A 29 -2.90 -34.94 -0.44
N GLY A 30 -3.55 -34.75 -1.58
CA GLY A 30 -4.89 -34.18 -1.66
C GLY A 30 -4.87 -32.68 -1.95
N TRP A 31 -5.91 -31.98 -1.51
CA TRP A 31 -6.13 -30.56 -1.75
C TRP A 31 -5.34 -29.69 -0.77
N ASN A 32 -4.68 -28.66 -1.30
CA ASN A 32 -3.90 -27.68 -0.56
C ASN A 32 -4.25 -26.29 -1.13
N PRO A 33 -4.87 -25.38 -0.36
CA PRO A 33 -4.92 -23.99 -0.76
C PRO A 33 -3.60 -23.33 -0.40
N VAL A 34 -2.91 -22.80 -1.41
CA VAL A 34 -1.57 -22.25 -1.28
C VAL A 34 -1.57 -20.76 -1.62
N SER A 35 -0.55 -20.08 -1.16
CA SER A 35 -0.29 -18.66 -1.39
C SER A 35 1.14 -18.51 -1.90
N LEU A 36 1.31 -17.76 -2.99
CA LEU A 36 2.61 -17.41 -3.55
C LEU A 36 2.65 -15.88 -3.74
N PRO A 37 2.83 -15.10 -2.65
CA PRO A 37 2.62 -13.66 -2.67
C PRO A 37 3.83 -12.91 -3.25
N GLY A 38 4.15 -13.17 -4.51
CA GLY A 38 5.27 -12.55 -5.20
C GLY A 38 5.49 -13.03 -6.62
N ILE A 39 6.34 -12.31 -7.34
CA ILE A 39 6.83 -12.68 -8.67
C ILE A 39 8.06 -13.57 -8.49
N PHE A 40 8.18 -14.63 -9.31
CA PHE A 40 9.26 -15.61 -9.19
C PHE A 40 10.04 -15.77 -10.49
N GLU A 41 11.35 -15.98 -10.37
CA GLU A 41 12.24 -16.23 -11.51
C GLU A 41 12.50 -17.71 -11.72
N SER A 42 12.54 -18.48 -10.64
CA SER A 42 12.89 -19.89 -10.69
C SER A 42 12.06 -20.71 -9.70
N THR A 43 11.97 -22.01 -9.98
CA THR A 43 11.25 -22.96 -9.13
C THR A 43 12.00 -24.28 -9.11
N THR A 44 12.12 -24.86 -7.91
CA THR A 44 12.63 -26.21 -7.71
C THR A 44 11.58 -27.06 -7.00
N SER A 45 11.59 -28.37 -7.23
CA SER A 45 10.59 -29.27 -6.66
C SER A 45 11.20 -30.60 -6.24
N THR A 46 10.71 -31.13 -5.11
CA THR A 46 10.99 -32.49 -4.66
C THR A 46 9.87 -33.47 -5.01
N CYS A 47 8.85 -33.03 -5.75
CA CYS A 47 7.73 -33.88 -6.16
C CYS A 47 8.17 -34.85 -7.26
N GLY A 48 7.99 -36.15 -7.05
CA GLY A 48 8.17 -37.19 -8.07
C GLY A 48 7.10 -37.12 -9.16
N GLN A 49 5.90 -36.64 -8.82
CA GLN A 49 4.88 -36.24 -9.79
C GLN A 49 4.43 -34.79 -9.55
N TYR A 50 4.48 -33.96 -10.59
CA TYR A 50 4.05 -32.57 -10.49
C TYR A 50 2.56 -32.46 -10.12
N PRO A 51 2.21 -31.61 -9.15
CA PRO A 51 0.84 -31.41 -8.75
C PRO A 51 0.02 -30.63 -9.79
N TYR A 52 -1.31 -30.73 -9.70
CA TYR A 52 -2.22 -29.94 -10.52
C TYR A 52 -2.65 -28.67 -9.78
N GLY A 53 -2.49 -27.52 -10.44
CA GLY A 53 -2.90 -26.21 -9.93
C GLY A 53 -4.23 -25.75 -10.53
N PHE A 54 -5.08 -25.12 -9.72
CA PHE A 54 -6.35 -24.52 -10.14
C PHE A 54 -6.54 -23.12 -9.55
N VAL A 55 -7.02 -22.19 -10.37
CA VAL A 55 -7.33 -20.81 -10.00
C VAL A 55 -8.81 -20.52 -10.21
N TYR A 56 -9.36 -19.57 -9.45
CA TYR A 56 -10.77 -19.18 -9.57
C TYR A 56 -10.91 -17.86 -10.33
N LEU A 57 -11.34 -17.92 -11.59
CA LEU A 57 -11.55 -16.71 -12.37
C LEU A 57 -12.89 -16.07 -12.00
N LYS A 58 -12.84 -15.00 -11.19
CA LYS A 58 -14.02 -14.28 -10.69
C LYS A 58 -14.97 -13.85 -11.82
N GLU A 59 -14.43 -13.40 -12.96
CA GLU A 59 -15.21 -12.98 -14.13
C GLU A 59 -16.03 -14.11 -14.76
N LYS A 60 -15.52 -15.35 -14.69
CA LYS A 60 -16.19 -16.53 -15.24
C LYS A 60 -16.99 -17.30 -14.20
N GLY A 61 -16.72 -17.09 -12.92
CA GLY A 61 -17.36 -17.80 -11.82
C GLY A 61 -16.98 -19.28 -11.73
N GLU A 62 -15.81 -19.67 -12.24
CA GLU A 62 -15.38 -21.08 -12.31
C GLU A 62 -13.90 -21.28 -11.95
N PHE A 63 -13.57 -22.51 -11.58
CA PHE A 63 -12.18 -22.96 -11.43
C PHE A 63 -11.65 -23.48 -12.77
N ILE A 64 -10.46 -23.03 -13.14
CA ILE A 64 -9.70 -23.58 -14.28
C ILE A 64 -8.29 -23.96 -13.86
N THR A 65 -7.60 -24.75 -14.66
CA THR A 65 -6.20 -25.11 -14.38
C THR A 65 -5.29 -23.90 -14.55
N ILE A 66 -4.18 -23.85 -13.81
CA ILE A 66 -3.17 -22.78 -13.98
C ILE A 66 -2.67 -22.74 -15.44
N GLN A 67 -2.44 -23.90 -16.05
CA GLN A 67 -2.00 -23.98 -17.45
C GLN A 67 -3.02 -23.36 -18.43
N GLU A 68 -4.31 -23.59 -18.22
CA GLU A 68 -5.35 -22.98 -19.06
C GLU A 68 -5.48 -21.48 -18.78
N ALA A 69 -5.38 -21.07 -17.52
CA ALA A 69 -5.39 -19.66 -17.14
C ALA A 69 -4.23 -18.90 -17.80
N GLU A 70 -3.02 -19.44 -17.72
CA GLU A 70 -1.82 -18.91 -18.38
C GLU A 70 -1.99 -18.80 -19.90
N ARG A 71 -2.62 -19.79 -20.53
CA ARG A 71 -2.94 -19.74 -21.97
C ARG A 71 -3.92 -18.62 -22.33
N LEU A 72 -4.80 -18.24 -21.40
CA LEU A 72 -5.84 -17.22 -21.61
C LEU A 72 -5.33 -15.79 -21.37
N MET A 73 -4.52 -15.58 -20.33
CA MET A 73 -4.09 -14.23 -19.93
C MET A 73 -2.61 -13.93 -20.16
N GLY A 74 -1.78 -14.94 -20.40
CA GLY A 74 -0.33 -14.79 -20.50
C GLY A 74 0.38 -15.13 -19.18
N GLU A 75 1.68 -15.44 -19.28
CA GLU A 75 2.51 -15.84 -18.14
C GLU A 75 2.65 -14.73 -17.10
N LYS A 76 2.92 -13.50 -17.55
CA LYS A 76 3.14 -12.35 -16.67
C LYS A 76 1.88 -12.02 -15.86
N GLU A 77 0.74 -11.97 -16.54
CA GLU A 77 -0.57 -11.72 -15.95
C GLU A 77 -0.97 -12.85 -15.00
N MET A 78 -0.64 -14.10 -15.35
CA MET A 78 -0.87 -15.25 -14.47
C MET A 78 -0.04 -15.16 -13.19
N GLN A 79 1.24 -14.78 -13.28
CA GLN A 79 2.08 -14.59 -12.09
C GLN A 79 1.55 -13.46 -11.20
N ALA A 80 1.13 -12.34 -11.78
CA ALA A 80 0.47 -11.27 -11.03
C ALA A 80 -0.82 -11.76 -10.35
N TYR A 81 -1.63 -12.56 -11.06
CA TYR A 81 -2.82 -13.14 -10.48
C TYR A 81 -2.49 -14.05 -9.27
N LEU A 82 -1.47 -14.90 -9.36
CA LEU A 82 -1.06 -15.81 -8.27
C LEU A 82 -0.48 -15.05 -7.06
N SER A 83 0.10 -13.86 -7.26
CA SER A 83 0.60 -13.03 -6.17
C SER A 83 -0.52 -12.35 -5.38
N GLU A 84 -1.68 -12.15 -6.01
CA GLU A 84 -2.85 -11.48 -5.43
C GLU A 84 -3.92 -12.45 -4.93
N ASN A 85 -3.89 -13.71 -5.36
CA ASN A 85 -4.93 -14.69 -5.08
C ASN A 85 -4.34 -16.00 -4.54
N ALA A 86 -4.97 -16.58 -3.52
CA ALA A 86 -4.69 -17.95 -3.18
C ALA A 86 -5.32 -18.90 -4.23
N PHE A 87 -4.69 -20.04 -4.41
CA PHE A 87 -5.07 -21.01 -5.43
C PHE A 87 -4.97 -22.44 -4.90
N TRP A 88 -5.61 -23.37 -5.59
CA TRP A 88 -5.60 -24.77 -5.20
C TRP A 88 -4.46 -25.52 -5.87
N ILE A 89 -3.80 -26.35 -5.08
CA ILE A 89 -2.89 -27.39 -5.56
C ILE A 89 -3.42 -28.75 -5.11
N TYR A 90 -3.57 -29.67 -6.05
CA TYR A 90 -3.80 -31.08 -5.78
C TYR A 90 -2.47 -31.85 -5.85
N GLY A 91 -2.00 -32.32 -4.69
CA GLY A 91 -0.80 -33.14 -4.56
C GLY A 91 -1.11 -34.63 -4.63
N PHE A 92 -0.37 -35.37 -5.46
CA PHE A 92 -0.45 -36.85 -5.50
C PHE A 92 0.29 -37.51 -4.33
N GLU A 93 1.28 -36.80 -3.80
CA GLU A 93 2.11 -37.19 -2.67
C GLU A 93 2.45 -35.95 -1.83
N SER A 94 3.12 -36.16 -0.69
CA SER A 94 3.65 -35.03 0.07
C SER A 94 5.02 -34.65 -0.48
N CYS A 95 5.19 -33.38 -0.86
CA CYS A 95 6.43 -32.87 -1.43
C CYS A 95 6.58 -31.37 -1.15
N ARG A 96 7.71 -30.81 -1.55
CA ARG A 96 8.01 -29.38 -1.42
C ARG A 96 8.23 -28.78 -2.81
N ILE A 97 7.71 -27.57 -3.00
CA ILE A 97 8.04 -26.72 -4.12
C ILE A 97 8.63 -25.43 -3.55
N THR A 98 9.81 -25.04 -4.03
CA THR A 98 10.51 -23.84 -3.57
C THR A 98 10.61 -22.86 -4.73
N PHE A 99 10.23 -21.61 -4.48
CA PHE A 99 10.25 -20.51 -5.43
C PHE A 99 11.25 -19.45 -4.98
N GLU A 100 12.01 -18.92 -5.93
CA GLU A 100 12.87 -17.75 -5.72
C GLU A 100 12.11 -16.51 -6.15
N LEU A 101 11.69 -15.70 -5.17
CA LEU A 101 10.89 -14.51 -5.42
C LEU A 101 11.80 -13.30 -5.68
N THR A 102 11.43 -12.51 -6.68
CA THR A 102 12.08 -11.24 -7.03
C THR A 102 11.36 -10.05 -6.43
N GLU A 103 10.06 -10.17 -6.22
CA GLU A 103 9.20 -9.13 -5.65
C GLU A 103 8.18 -9.75 -4.70
N TYR A 104 7.88 -9.07 -3.59
CA TYR A 104 6.86 -9.51 -2.62
C TYR A 104 5.63 -8.63 -2.66
N GLN A 105 4.48 -9.28 -2.63
CA GLN A 105 3.18 -8.63 -2.52
C GLN A 105 2.80 -8.43 -1.05
N THR A 106 2.31 -7.22 -0.74
CA THR A 106 1.73 -6.87 0.58
C THR A 106 0.23 -7.05 0.57
N PHE A 107 -0.39 -7.34 1.72
CA PHE A 107 -1.84 -7.54 1.78
C PHE A 107 -2.66 -6.31 1.35
N ASN A 108 -2.05 -5.12 1.39
CA ASN A 108 -2.67 -3.84 1.01
C ASN A 108 -3.05 -3.70 -0.48
N ALA A 109 -2.68 -4.67 -1.33
CA ALA A 109 -3.09 -4.69 -2.73
C ALA A 109 -4.12 -5.80 -3.04
N ILE A 110 -4.52 -6.59 -2.05
CA ILE A 110 -5.42 -7.71 -2.28
C ILE A 110 -6.85 -7.19 -2.40
N GLU A 111 -7.41 -7.30 -3.61
CA GLU A 111 -8.78 -6.92 -3.89
C GLU A 111 -9.76 -8.07 -3.66
N LEU A 112 -10.77 -7.80 -2.84
CA LEU A 112 -11.87 -8.72 -2.58
C LEU A 112 -13.12 -8.23 -3.29
N VAL A 113 -13.83 -9.16 -3.94
CA VAL A 113 -15.16 -8.92 -4.48
C VAL A 113 -16.22 -9.36 -3.48
N GLU A 114 -17.45 -8.86 -3.60
CA GLU A 114 -18.56 -9.36 -2.79
C GLU A 114 -18.69 -10.89 -2.95
N GLY A 115 -18.86 -11.61 -1.84
CA GLY A 115 -18.92 -13.07 -1.83
C GLY A 115 -17.60 -13.71 -1.42
N TRP A 116 -17.31 -14.89 -1.97
CA TRP A 116 -16.17 -15.72 -1.57
C TRP A 116 -14.89 -15.33 -2.32
N ASN A 117 -13.80 -15.17 -1.56
CA ASN A 117 -12.48 -14.85 -2.06
C ASN A 117 -11.45 -15.84 -1.49
N LEU A 118 -10.54 -16.30 -2.33
CA LEU A 118 -9.35 -17.04 -1.91
C LEU A 118 -8.21 -16.05 -1.68
N VAL A 119 -7.95 -15.75 -0.41
CA VAL A 119 -7.01 -14.73 0.03
C VAL A 119 -5.65 -15.37 0.30
N PRO A 120 -4.57 -14.88 -0.33
CA PRO A 120 -3.21 -15.32 -0.01
C PRO A 120 -2.80 -14.78 1.37
N VAL A 121 -2.14 -15.61 2.18
CA VAL A 121 -1.47 -15.13 3.40
C VAL A 121 -0.09 -14.61 3.02
N THR A 122 0.11 -13.30 3.17
CA THR A 122 1.36 -12.58 2.89
C THR A 122 2.23 -12.47 4.15
N VAL A 123 3.52 -12.17 4.01
CA VAL A 123 4.46 -12.11 5.14
C VAL A 123 4.11 -11.00 6.14
N ASP A 124 3.62 -9.87 5.64
CA ASP A 124 3.18 -8.70 6.43
C ASP A 124 1.85 -8.92 7.17
N MET A 125 1.16 -10.04 6.94
CA MET A 125 0.01 -10.44 7.77
C MET A 125 0.42 -11.13 9.06
N LYS A 126 1.67 -11.59 9.19
CA LYS A 126 2.16 -12.28 10.39
C LYS A 126 1.99 -11.40 11.63
N GLY A 127 1.34 -11.94 12.66
CA GLY A 127 1.03 -11.23 13.89
C GLY A 127 -0.25 -10.39 13.84
N LEU A 128 -0.77 -10.10 12.65
CA LEU A 128 -2.06 -9.41 12.46
C LEU A 128 -3.19 -10.42 12.38
N SER A 129 -4.40 -9.99 12.72
CA SER A 129 -5.64 -10.74 12.57
C SER A 129 -6.47 -10.21 11.39
N LEU A 130 -7.50 -10.95 10.97
CA LEU A 130 -8.44 -10.47 9.96
C LEU A 130 -9.13 -9.17 10.38
N ASN A 131 -9.35 -8.95 11.68
CA ASN A 131 -9.92 -7.71 12.20
C ASN A 131 -8.97 -6.52 12.04
N ASP A 132 -7.66 -6.74 12.11
CA ASP A 132 -6.65 -5.69 11.99
C ASP A 132 -6.51 -5.21 10.53
N ILE A 133 -6.70 -6.12 9.57
CA ILE A 133 -6.46 -5.85 8.14
C ILE A 133 -7.74 -5.63 7.32
N LYS A 134 -8.94 -5.79 7.89
CA LYS A 134 -10.18 -5.71 7.10
C LYS A 134 -10.44 -4.33 6.49
N ALA A 135 -10.00 -3.24 7.12
CA ALA A 135 -10.29 -1.88 6.67
C ALA A 135 -11.78 -1.67 6.28
N SER A 136 -12.06 -1.35 5.01
CA SER A 136 -13.41 -1.15 4.46
C SER A 136 -14.15 -2.44 4.08
N CYS A 137 -13.52 -3.61 4.27
CA CYS A 137 -14.11 -4.90 3.96
C CYS A 137 -15.12 -5.35 5.03
N GLU A 138 -16.36 -5.60 4.62
CA GLU A 138 -17.39 -6.22 5.45
C GLU A 138 -17.20 -7.74 5.53
N LEU A 139 -16.21 -8.19 6.29
CA LEU A 139 -15.95 -9.62 6.46
C LEU A 139 -17.12 -10.31 7.17
N LYS A 140 -17.71 -11.34 6.54
CA LYS A 140 -18.85 -12.10 7.08
C LYS A 140 -18.41 -13.43 7.69
N SER A 141 -17.43 -14.11 7.08
CA SER A 141 -16.89 -15.38 7.58
C SER A 141 -15.54 -15.69 6.96
N ALA A 142 -14.69 -16.44 7.66
CA ALA A 142 -13.43 -16.94 7.10
C ALA A 142 -13.13 -18.36 7.57
N TYR A 143 -12.42 -19.10 6.71
CA TYR A 143 -12.08 -20.50 6.90
C TYR A 143 -10.66 -20.76 6.41
N ARG A 144 -9.97 -21.64 7.12
CA ARG A 144 -8.70 -22.24 6.69
C ARG A 144 -8.94 -23.69 6.35
N TRP A 145 -8.20 -24.21 5.38
CA TRP A 145 -8.19 -25.63 5.11
C TRP A 145 -7.17 -26.31 6.01
N GLU A 146 -7.55 -27.44 6.60
CA GLU A 146 -6.62 -28.32 7.31
C GLU A 146 -6.17 -29.41 6.34
N GLU A 147 -4.95 -29.31 5.81
CA GLU A 147 -4.46 -30.16 4.73
C GLU A 147 -4.35 -31.62 5.17
N GLY A 148 -3.95 -31.87 6.43
CA GLY A 148 -3.85 -33.23 6.96
C GLY A 148 -5.20 -33.93 7.10
N ALA A 149 -6.27 -33.18 7.38
CA ALA A 149 -7.62 -33.70 7.59
C ALA A 149 -8.55 -33.50 6.40
N GLN A 150 -8.10 -32.77 5.37
CA GLN A 150 -8.87 -32.42 4.16
C GLN A 150 -10.25 -31.85 4.49
N LYS A 151 -10.28 -30.86 5.40
CA LYS A 151 -11.53 -30.24 5.85
C LYS A 151 -11.35 -28.76 6.15
N TRP A 152 -12.46 -28.02 6.04
CA TRP A 152 -12.52 -26.63 6.46
C TRP A 152 -12.55 -26.50 7.98
N GLN A 153 -11.79 -25.54 8.48
CA GLN A 153 -11.87 -25.04 9.84
C GLN A 153 -12.23 -23.56 9.82
N LYS A 154 -13.20 -23.16 10.65
CA LYS A 154 -13.57 -21.76 10.79
C LYS A 154 -12.46 -20.98 11.50
N ILE A 155 -12.18 -19.77 11.02
CA ILE A 155 -11.21 -18.84 11.63
C ILE A 155 -11.95 -17.88 12.54
N ASN A 156 -11.39 -17.62 13.73
CA ASN A 156 -11.78 -16.48 14.56
C ASN A 156 -11.06 -15.23 14.03
N PHE A 157 -11.79 -14.15 13.76
CA PHE A 157 -11.24 -12.93 13.17
C PHE A 157 -10.24 -12.19 14.05
N GLU A 158 -10.22 -12.47 15.35
CA GLU A 158 -9.24 -11.93 16.30
C GLU A 158 -7.96 -12.77 16.38
N LYS A 159 -7.95 -13.97 15.78
CA LYS A 159 -6.77 -14.82 15.79
C LYS A 159 -5.74 -14.26 14.82
N SER A 160 -4.56 -13.94 15.34
CA SER A 160 -3.43 -13.53 14.53
C SER A 160 -2.88 -14.66 13.65
N PHE A 161 -2.41 -14.31 12.46
CA PHE A 161 -1.66 -15.20 11.59
C PHE A 161 -0.28 -15.51 12.18
N SER A 162 0.13 -16.77 12.07
CA SER A 162 1.41 -17.29 12.53
C SER A 162 2.33 -17.64 11.36
N THR A 163 3.57 -18.02 11.65
CA THR A 163 4.50 -18.54 10.64
C THR A 163 3.96 -19.76 9.91
N ASP A 164 3.14 -20.58 10.58
CA ASP A 164 2.55 -21.80 10.00
C ASP A 164 1.42 -21.48 9.01
N ASP A 165 0.91 -20.25 9.03
CA ASP A 165 -0.12 -19.79 8.09
C ASP A 165 0.50 -19.17 6.83
N LEU A 166 1.81 -18.89 6.82
CA LEU A 166 2.51 -18.39 5.64
C LEU A 166 2.46 -19.41 4.49
N HIS A 167 2.36 -18.91 3.26
CA HIS A 167 2.23 -19.71 2.04
C HIS A 167 0.94 -20.55 1.95
N LYS A 168 -0.02 -20.33 2.85
CA LYS A 168 -1.35 -20.94 2.81
C LYS A 168 -2.40 -19.96 2.31
N GLY A 169 -3.47 -20.49 1.74
CA GLY A 169 -4.66 -19.72 1.37
C GLY A 169 -5.72 -19.72 2.47
N VAL A 170 -6.43 -18.60 2.60
CA VAL A 170 -7.59 -18.44 3.48
C VAL A 170 -8.82 -18.13 2.65
N LEU A 171 -9.92 -18.80 2.93
CA LEU A 171 -11.21 -18.51 2.30
C LEU A 171 -11.94 -17.44 3.11
N VAL A 172 -12.27 -16.31 2.49
CA VAL A 172 -12.95 -15.18 3.15
C VAL A 172 -14.22 -14.82 2.40
N LYS A 173 -15.34 -14.65 3.13
CA LYS A 173 -16.58 -14.10 2.58
C LYS A 173 -16.70 -12.64 2.95
N THR A 174 -16.93 -11.77 1.97
CA THR A 174 -17.19 -10.34 2.17
C THR A 174 -18.62 -9.98 1.77
N GLY A 175 -19.15 -8.90 2.35
CA GLY A 175 -20.44 -8.30 1.98
C GLY A 175 -20.35 -7.20 0.93
N ASN A 176 -19.15 -6.76 0.58
CA ASN A 176 -18.89 -5.71 -0.39
C ASN A 176 -17.54 -5.95 -1.09
N ALA A 177 -17.37 -5.34 -2.26
CA ALA A 177 -16.06 -5.20 -2.88
C ALA A 177 -15.19 -4.23 -2.06
N CYS A 178 -13.92 -4.56 -1.87
CA CYS A 178 -12.98 -3.81 -1.05
C CYS A 178 -11.52 -4.20 -1.33
N VAL A 179 -10.58 -3.45 -0.76
CA VAL A 179 -9.15 -3.80 -0.75
C VAL A 179 -8.75 -4.06 0.70
N LEU A 180 -8.12 -5.20 0.98
CA LEU A 180 -7.57 -5.49 2.30
C LEU A 180 -6.53 -4.43 2.69
N GLY A 181 -6.52 -4.03 3.96
CA GLY A 181 -5.69 -2.92 4.45
C GLY A 181 -6.14 -1.53 4.01
N GLY A 182 -7.11 -1.45 3.09
CA GLY A 182 -7.52 -0.22 2.41
C GLY A 182 -6.61 0.09 1.24
N ALA A 183 -7.10 0.86 0.25
CA ALA A 183 -6.30 1.28 -0.88
C ALA A 183 -5.01 1.94 -0.38
N LYS A 184 -3.86 1.33 -0.69
CA LYS A 184 -2.57 2.02 -0.59
C LYS A 184 -2.71 3.26 -1.47
N ILE A 185 -2.57 4.45 -0.90
CA ILE A 185 -2.53 5.68 -1.70
C ILE A 185 -1.26 5.59 -2.54
N VAL A 186 -1.39 5.13 -3.78
CA VAL A 186 -0.31 5.10 -4.74
C VAL A 186 -0.21 6.50 -5.38
N PRO A 187 0.98 7.10 -5.44
CA PRO A 187 1.16 8.39 -6.11
C PRO A 187 0.76 8.28 -7.59
N PRO A 188 0.20 9.33 -8.19
CA PRO A 188 -0.19 9.32 -9.61
C PRO A 188 1.01 9.00 -10.49
N SER A 189 0.80 8.21 -11.55
CA SER A 189 1.80 7.91 -12.57
C SER A 189 2.21 9.17 -13.32
N PHE A 190 3.43 9.19 -13.85
CA PHE A 190 3.91 10.29 -14.67
C PHE A 190 3.06 10.45 -15.94
N PRO A 191 2.90 11.67 -16.48
CA PRO A 191 2.22 11.88 -17.75
C PRO A 191 2.96 11.11 -18.86
N GLU A 192 2.25 10.32 -19.66
CA GLU A 192 2.80 9.84 -20.93
C GLU A 192 3.00 11.05 -21.85
N GLU A 193 4.14 11.11 -22.55
CA GLU A 193 4.52 12.25 -23.40
C GLU A 193 3.46 12.59 -24.46
N ASP A 194 2.60 11.62 -24.80
CA ASP A 194 1.55 11.73 -25.82
C ASP A 194 0.27 12.45 -25.32
N GLU A 195 0.06 12.58 -24.00
CA GLU A 195 -1.10 13.27 -23.42
C GLU A 195 -0.89 14.80 -23.38
N VAL A 196 0.36 15.26 -23.28
CA VAL A 196 0.72 16.68 -23.17
C VAL A 196 0.39 17.45 -24.47
N GLU A 197 0.63 16.84 -25.64
CA GLU A 197 0.29 17.45 -26.93
C GLU A 197 -1.23 17.59 -27.18
N LYS A 198 -2.05 16.75 -26.57
CA LYS A 198 -3.53 16.82 -26.72
C LYS A 198 -4.14 17.93 -25.89
N ILE A 199 -3.52 18.28 -24.77
CA ILE A 199 -4.00 19.34 -23.87
C ILE A 199 -3.74 20.72 -24.49
N GLU A 200 -2.55 20.95 -25.03
CA GLU A 200 -2.20 22.23 -25.68
C GLU A 200 -3.06 22.53 -26.91
N LYS A 201 -3.44 21.52 -27.70
CA LYS A 201 -4.30 21.71 -28.87
C LYS A 201 -5.75 22.07 -28.51
N ARG A 202 -6.26 21.64 -27.34
CA ARG A 202 -7.64 21.94 -26.92
C ARG A 202 -7.82 23.35 -26.36
N GLU A 203 -6.79 23.94 -25.76
CA GLU A 203 -6.88 25.31 -25.22
C GLU A 203 -6.93 26.39 -26.30
N ILE A 204 -6.36 26.12 -27.49
CA ILE A 204 -6.35 27.07 -28.60
C ILE A 204 -7.73 27.22 -29.27
N ASP A 205 -8.58 26.19 -29.21
CA ASP A 205 -9.89 26.19 -29.89
C ASP A 205 -11.02 26.89 -29.09
N ILE A 206 -10.81 27.23 -27.82
CA ILE A 206 -11.88 27.73 -26.93
C ILE A 206 -12.08 29.26 -27.01
N GLU A 207 -11.14 30.03 -27.56
CA GLU A 207 -11.24 31.52 -27.58
C GLU A 207 -12.05 32.12 -28.75
N LYS A 208 -12.71 31.31 -29.59
CA LYS A 208 -13.58 31.83 -30.66
C LYS A 208 -14.89 31.08 -30.76
N GLU A 209 -15.89 31.47 -29.97
CA GLU A 209 -17.25 31.69 -30.48
C GLU A 209 -18.07 32.45 -29.42
N GLY A 210 -18.40 33.71 -29.71
CA GLY A 210 -19.31 34.51 -28.90
C GLY A 210 -20.77 34.32 -29.31
N SER A 211 -21.64 34.44 -28.31
CA SER A 211 -23.07 34.82 -28.38
C SER A 211 -24.10 33.78 -28.84
N LYS A 212 -24.97 33.35 -27.92
CA LYS A 212 -26.33 33.90 -27.72
C LYS A 212 -27.10 33.10 -26.67
N GLU A 213 -27.71 33.83 -25.73
CA GLU A 213 -28.70 33.33 -24.78
C GLU A 213 -30.03 33.02 -25.46
N THR A 214 -30.70 31.95 -25.04
CA THR A 214 -32.17 31.82 -25.07
C THR A 214 -32.61 30.88 -23.94
N ILE A 215 -33.45 31.40 -23.04
CA ILE A 215 -34.16 30.68 -21.97
C ILE A 215 -35.52 30.25 -22.55
N VAL A 216 -35.96 28.99 -22.40
CA VAL A 216 -37.20 28.53 -21.69
C VAL A 216 -37.27 26.99 -21.66
N GLU A 217 -37.37 26.40 -20.46
CA GLU A 217 -38.33 25.36 -20.00
C GLU A 217 -37.77 24.51 -18.82
N ALA A 218 -38.68 24.05 -17.97
CA ALA A 218 -38.56 23.82 -16.52
C ALA A 218 -37.55 22.74 -16.04
N PRO A 219 -37.05 22.82 -14.79
CA PRO A 219 -35.98 21.95 -14.31
C PRO A 219 -36.51 20.54 -13.97
N TYR A 220 -35.98 19.53 -14.66
CA TYR A 220 -35.87 18.18 -14.11
C TYR A 220 -34.88 18.25 -12.94
N VAL A 221 -35.34 17.93 -11.73
CA VAL A 221 -34.45 17.82 -10.56
C VAL A 221 -33.66 16.52 -10.70
N GLU A 222 -32.55 16.60 -11.43
CA GLU A 222 -31.51 15.59 -11.40
C GLU A 222 -30.83 15.68 -10.03
N GLN A 223 -30.76 14.55 -9.31
CA GLN A 223 -30.12 14.53 -8.00
C GLN A 223 -28.66 14.95 -8.16
N VAL A 224 -28.34 16.13 -7.64
CA VAL A 224 -26.97 16.64 -7.56
C VAL A 224 -26.16 15.64 -6.74
N LYS A 225 -25.37 14.81 -7.42
CA LYS A 225 -24.24 14.11 -6.81
C LYS A 225 -23.32 15.21 -6.30
N VAL A 226 -23.38 15.50 -5.01
CA VAL A 226 -22.48 16.45 -4.37
C VAL A 226 -21.09 15.83 -4.42
N GLU A 227 -20.34 16.11 -5.49
CA GLU A 227 -18.93 15.79 -5.55
C GLU A 227 -18.24 16.64 -4.49
N THR A 228 -17.90 16.01 -3.38
CA THR A 228 -17.18 16.68 -2.29
C THR A 228 -15.81 17.08 -2.82
N ARG A 229 -15.65 18.35 -3.18
CA ARG A 229 -14.36 18.92 -3.56
C ARG A 229 -13.43 18.87 -2.34
N THR A 230 -12.39 18.05 -2.43
CA THR A 230 -11.32 17.95 -1.42
C THR A 230 -10.18 18.92 -1.74
N GLY A 231 -9.29 19.14 -0.79
CA GLY A 231 -8.05 19.89 -0.97
C GLY A 231 -6.84 19.09 -0.48
N GLY A 232 -5.64 19.51 -0.88
CA GLY A 232 -4.39 18.83 -0.54
C GLY A 232 -3.54 19.58 0.49
N ILE A 233 -2.60 18.89 1.12
CA ILE A 233 -1.54 19.50 1.95
C ILE A 233 -0.21 18.76 1.76
N LYS A 234 0.88 19.51 1.61
CA LYS A 234 2.26 19.00 1.61
C LYS A 234 2.96 19.44 2.91
N ILE A 235 3.40 18.48 3.72
CA ILE A 235 4.01 18.72 5.03
C ILE A 235 5.50 18.36 4.98
N ILE A 236 6.38 19.32 5.27
CA ILE A 236 7.81 19.07 5.43
C ILE A 236 8.19 19.08 6.91
N VAL A 237 8.97 18.10 7.32
CA VAL A 237 9.50 17.97 8.67
C VAL A 237 10.99 18.28 8.64
N ILE A 238 11.44 19.22 9.46
CA ILE A 238 12.85 19.65 9.51
C ILE A 238 13.41 19.60 10.93
N ASP A 239 14.72 19.41 11.03
CA ASP A 239 15.47 19.57 12.25
C ASP A 239 15.58 21.07 12.62
N LYS A 240 15.27 21.41 13.87
CA LYS A 240 15.30 22.79 14.38
C LYS A 240 16.67 23.46 14.30
N GLU A 241 17.73 22.70 14.55
CA GLU A 241 19.10 23.21 14.68
C GLU A 241 19.79 23.28 13.32
N THR A 242 19.64 22.24 12.50
CA THR A 242 20.35 22.13 11.21
C THR A 242 19.53 22.61 10.03
N GLY A 243 18.20 22.77 10.19
CA GLY A 243 17.27 23.06 9.09
C GLY A 243 17.13 21.93 8.07
N GLN A 244 17.79 20.78 8.29
CA GLN A 244 17.78 19.65 7.37
C GLN A 244 16.42 18.95 7.41
N LYS A 245 16.00 18.44 6.25
CA LYS A 245 14.79 17.62 6.14
C LYS A 245 14.99 16.30 6.88
N LEU A 246 14.06 16.00 7.77
CA LEU A 246 13.99 14.73 8.47
C LEU A 246 13.25 13.72 7.58
N ASN A 247 13.95 13.23 6.55
CA ASN A 247 13.45 12.14 5.74
C ASN A 247 13.16 10.93 6.64
N LEU A 248 12.09 10.20 6.33
CA LEU A 248 11.50 9.12 7.13
C LEU A 248 10.77 9.58 8.41
N ALA A 249 10.57 10.89 8.63
CA ALA A 249 9.65 11.36 9.66
C ALA A 249 8.22 10.90 9.38
N PHE A 250 7.52 10.38 10.39
CA PHE A 250 6.12 9.99 10.30
C PHE A 250 5.21 11.18 10.63
N VAL A 251 4.19 11.43 9.80
CA VAL A 251 3.22 12.52 9.96
C VAL A 251 1.81 11.96 10.08
N GLN A 252 1.09 12.40 11.09
CA GLN A 252 -0.30 12.04 11.39
C GLN A 252 -1.18 13.29 11.34
N VAL A 253 -2.32 13.22 10.66
CA VAL A 253 -3.30 14.32 10.56
C VAL A 253 -4.55 13.96 11.34
N LEU A 254 -4.94 14.85 12.24
CA LEU A 254 -6.10 14.73 13.11
C LEU A 254 -7.17 15.75 12.70
N ASP A 255 -8.43 15.34 12.72
CA ASP A 255 -9.55 16.27 12.56
C ASP A 255 -9.79 17.11 13.84
N LYS A 256 -10.78 18.00 13.78
CA LYS A 256 -11.20 18.85 14.92
C LYS A 256 -11.63 18.07 16.17
N SER A 257 -12.00 16.80 16.02
CA SER A 257 -12.41 15.91 17.11
C SER A 257 -11.21 15.16 17.71
N GLY A 258 -10.00 15.37 17.18
CA GLY A 258 -8.79 14.67 17.61
C GLY A 258 -8.66 13.26 17.05
N VAL A 259 -9.48 12.88 16.06
CA VAL A 259 -9.43 11.57 15.42
C VAL A 259 -8.43 11.62 14.27
N THR A 260 -7.59 10.60 14.17
CA THR A 260 -6.66 10.48 13.04
C THR A 260 -7.41 10.17 11.76
N VAL A 261 -7.25 11.03 10.76
CA VAL A 261 -7.91 10.90 9.45
C VAL A 261 -6.94 10.52 8.33
N ALA A 262 -5.65 10.76 8.52
CA ALA A 262 -4.62 10.35 7.57
C ALA A 262 -3.24 10.25 8.23
N THR A 263 -2.36 9.44 7.65
CA THR A 263 -0.95 9.31 8.05
C THR A 263 -0.07 9.20 6.79
N ALA A 264 1.17 9.64 6.88
CA ALA A 264 2.14 9.49 5.79
C ALA A 264 3.58 9.55 6.33
N ASP A 265 4.47 8.74 5.77
CA ASP A 265 5.92 8.88 5.97
C ASP A 265 6.46 9.96 5.03
N MET A 266 7.38 10.77 5.54
CA MET A 266 8.10 11.77 4.76
C MET A 266 9.16 11.08 3.91
N ARG A 267 8.84 10.78 2.65
CA ARG A 267 9.82 10.39 1.62
C ARG A 267 10.54 11.64 1.07
N PRO A 268 11.68 11.53 0.35
CA PRO A 268 12.48 12.70 -0.02
C PRO A 268 11.63 13.81 -0.64
N GLY A 269 11.49 14.94 0.07
CA GLY A 269 10.57 15.99 -0.34
C GLY A 269 9.68 16.48 0.80
N ALA A 270 8.52 15.83 0.98
CA ALA A 270 7.44 16.16 1.91
C ALA A 270 6.52 14.94 2.13
N ALA A 271 5.82 14.88 3.25
CA ALA A 271 4.64 14.03 3.43
C ALA A 271 3.44 14.67 2.71
N VAL A 272 2.77 13.95 1.79
CA VAL A 272 1.73 14.51 0.92
C VAL A 272 0.37 13.89 1.23
N PHE A 273 -0.64 14.74 1.41
CA PHE A 273 -2.03 14.34 1.62
C PHE A 273 -2.87 15.03 0.53
N PRO A 274 -3.19 14.35 -0.60
CA PRO A 274 -3.76 15.01 -1.77
C PRO A 274 -5.26 15.29 -1.66
N SER A 275 -5.97 14.62 -0.74
CA SER A 275 -7.42 14.65 -0.67
C SER A 275 -7.92 14.61 0.77
N LEU A 276 -8.12 15.77 1.36
CA LEU A 276 -8.78 15.98 2.64
C LEU A 276 -10.04 16.83 2.43
N LYS A 277 -11.09 16.55 3.22
CA LYS A 277 -12.29 17.39 3.18
C LYS A 277 -11.93 18.82 3.65
N PRO A 278 -12.61 19.86 3.15
CA PRO A 278 -12.38 21.21 3.65
C PRO A 278 -12.67 21.30 5.15
N GLY A 279 -11.77 21.94 5.90
CA GLY A 279 -11.88 22.01 7.36
C GLY A 279 -10.56 22.28 8.07
N SER A 280 -10.61 22.31 9.41
CA SER A 280 -9.45 22.53 10.28
C SER A 280 -8.90 21.21 10.79
N TYR A 281 -7.57 21.10 10.80
CA TYR A 281 -6.82 19.89 11.13
C TYR A 281 -5.62 20.20 12.03
N THR A 282 -5.10 19.16 12.69
CA THR A 282 -3.82 19.19 13.42
C THR A 282 -2.90 18.13 12.85
N ALA A 283 -1.72 18.51 12.36
CA ALA A 283 -0.64 17.60 12.04
C ALA A 283 0.22 17.32 13.28
N ILE A 284 0.61 16.07 13.47
CA ILE A 284 1.59 15.61 14.45
C ILE A 284 2.73 14.95 13.67
N ALA A 285 3.97 15.37 13.88
CA ALA A 285 5.13 14.77 13.26
C ALA A 285 6.04 14.11 14.31
N SER A 286 6.64 12.98 13.95
CA SER A 286 7.59 12.25 14.79
C SER A 286 8.74 11.71 13.95
N ALA A 287 9.95 11.75 14.50
CA ALA A 287 11.14 11.12 13.92
C ALA A 287 11.98 10.45 15.00
N GLU A 288 12.74 9.42 14.63
CA GLU A 288 13.63 8.73 15.56
C GLU A 288 14.69 9.70 16.11
N GLY A 289 14.85 9.74 17.43
CA GLY A 289 15.76 10.68 18.09
C GLY A 289 15.23 12.12 18.20
N TYR A 290 13.98 12.41 17.85
CA TYR A 290 13.38 13.74 17.96
C TYR A 290 12.13 13.77 18.85
N ASN A 291 11.85 14.92 19.46
CA ASN A 291 10.56 15.18 20.12
C ASN A 291 9.44 15.28 19.09
N ILE A 292 8.20 14.98 19.50
CA ILE A 292 7.04 15.13 18.62
C ILE A 292 6.72 16.61 18.40
N GLY A 293 6.40 16.99 17.17
CA GLY A 293 5.99 18.34 16.80
C GLY A 293 4.50 18.37 16.43
N ARG A 294 3.83 19.50 16.63
CA ARG A 294 2.40 19.67 16.29
C ARG A 294 2.14 21.00 15.60
N ALA A 295 1.27 21.00 14.60
CA ALA A 295 0.87 22.22 13.89
C ALA A 295 -0.58 22.15 13.42
N GLN A 296 -1.33 23.25 13.55
CA GLN A 296 -2.68 23.37 13.03
C GLN A 296 -2.67 23.94 11.61
N PHE A 297 -3.58 23.47 10.77
CA PHE A 297 -3.76 23.96 9.40
C PHE A 297 -5.22 23.83 8.94
N THR A 298 -5.57 24.50 7.85
CA THR A 298 -6.87 24.39 7.20
C THR A 298 -6.73 23.86 5.79
N ILE A 299 -7.71 23.07 5.36
CA ILE A 299 -7.84 22.60 3.98
C ILE A 299 -8.94 23.40 3.30
N THR A 300 -8.61 23.98 2.14
CA THR A 300 -9.56 24.66 1.25
C THR A 300 -9.82 23.78 0.03
N ALA A 301 -11.09 23.68 -0.37
CA ALA A 301 -11.50 22.84 -1.49
C ALA A 301 -10.79 23.24 -2.79
N GLY A 302 -10.22 22.27 -3.50
CA GLY A 302 -9.59 22.47 -4.81
C GLY A 302 -8.20 23.09 -4.78
N SER A 303 -7.62 23.35 -3.61
CA SER A 303 -6.26 23.88 -3.47
C SER A 303 -5.35 22.93 -2.70
N THR A 304 -4.05 22.95 -2.99
CA THR A 304 -3.03 22.26 -2.19
C THR A 304 -2.20 23.28 -1.41
N SER A 305 -2.14 23.14 -0.09
CA SER A 305 -1.36 24.04 0.77
C SER A 305 -0.01 23.41 1.18
N GLY A 306 0.93 24.24 1.65
CA GLY A 306 2.21 23.80 2.23
C GLY A 306 2.28 24.05 3.73
N LEU A 307 2.82 23.11 4.50
CA LEU A 307 3.09 23.25 5.93
C LEU A 307 4.51 22.79 6.25
N ARG A 308 5.19 23.51 7.15
CA ARG A 308 6.47 23.12 7.73
C ARG A 308 6.32 22.85 9.22
N ILE A 309 6.81 21.69 9.66
CA ILE A 309 6.89 21.31 11.07
C ILE A 309 8.37 21.17 11.43
N THR A 310 8.74 21.76 12.55
CA THR A 310 10.12 21.76 13.04
C THR A 310 10.19 20.81 14.23
N LEU A 311 11.15 19.88 14.26
CA LEU A 311 11.38 18.97 15.38
C LEU A 311 12.69 19.28 16.09
N THR A 312 12.68 19.20 17.41
CA THR A 312 13.89 19.34 18.24
C THR A 312 14.45 17.96 18.58
N LYS A 313 15.76 17.77 18.41
CA LYS A 313 16.43 16.50 18.72
C LYS A 313 16.36 16.20 20.22
N ARG A 314 16.10 14.95 20.58
CA ARG A 314 16.17 14.47 21.97
C ARG A 314 17.63 14.42 22.39
N THR A 315 18.02 15.24 23.36
CA THR A 315 19.33 15.15 23.99
C THR A 315 19.38 13.93 24.92
N THR A 316 20.26 12.98 24.63
CA THR A 316 20.56 11.87 25.55
C THR A 316 21.41 12.42 26.68
N THR A 317 20.79 12.87 27.76
CA THR A 317 21.52 13.08 29.01
C THR A 317 21.78 11.69 29.60
N GLN A 318 23.02 11.18 29.43
CA GLN A 318 23.49 10.05 30.23
C GLN A 318 23.32 10.39 31.72
N THR A 319 22.82 9.41 32.45
CA THR A 319 22.60 9.37 33.89
C THR A 319 23.79 9.88 34.71
N GLY A 320 23.60 11.03 35.36
CA GLY A 320 24.15 11.30 36.69
C GLY A 320 22.98 11.23 37.69
N THR A 321 23.06 10.30 38.63
CA THR A 321 22.21 10.23 39.83
C THR A 321 22.22 11.58 40.57
N ASP A 322 21.05 12.21 40.71
CA ASP A 322 20.41 12.48 42.01
C ASP A 322 19.18 13.40 41.88
N GLY A 323 18.09 12.99 42.54
CA GLY A 323 17.17 13.87 43.26
C GLY A 323 16.35 14.92 42.50
N GLY A 324 15.11 14.54 42.15
CA GLY A 324 13.94 15.39 42.45
C GLY A 324 13.39 16.31 41.36
N THR A 325 12.05 16.36 41.36
CA THR A 325 11.13 17.34 40.76
C THR A 325 10.80 17.26 39.26
N ALA A 326 9.54 16.93 38.98
CA ALA A 326 8.79 17.44 37.82
C ALA A 326 8.19 18.83 38.18
N PRO A 327 7.61 19.60 37.24
CA PRO A 327 7.56 19.47 35.78
C PRO A 327 8.03 20.76 35.06
N GLN A 328 8.32 20.71 33.76
CA GLN A 328 8.27 21.93 32.94
C GLN A 328 7.82 21.67 31.50
N THR A 329 6.67 22.25 31.18
CA THR A 329 6.22 22.64 29.86
C THR A 329 7.22 23.62 29.26
N ASP A 330 7.67 23.39 28.02
CA ASP A 330 8.11 24.52 27.19
C ASP A 330 7.65 24.38 25.74
N SER A 331 7.01 25.48 25.34
CA SER A 331 6.46 25.88 24.06
C SER A 331 7.57 26.41 23.15
N GLY A 332 7.54 26.07 21.86
CA GLY A 332 8.34 26.82 20.88
C GLY A 332 8.66 26.09 19.59
N ASP A 333 7.64 25.67 18.83
CA ASP A 333 7.79 25.31 17.42
C ASP A 333 7.35 26.49 16.55
N GLY A 334 8.32 27.09 15.86
CA GLY A 334 8.08 28.12 14.86
C GLY A 334 7.41 27.52 13.61
N ILE A 335 6.27 28.07 13.24
CA ILE A 335 5.48 27.69 12.06
C ILE A 335 5.74 28.69 10.95
N SER A 336 6.05 28.20 9.74
CA SER A 336 6.06 29.04 8.52
C SER A 336 5.28 28.32 7.42
N PHE A 337 4.31 29.03 6.84
CA PHE A 337 3.59 28.60 5.64
C PHE A 337 4.40 29.01 4.41
N TYR A 338 4.39 28.17 3.37
CA TYR A 338 4.90 28.54 2.05
C TYR A 338 3.80 28.28 1.02
N GLU A 339 3.66 29.20 0.06
CA GLU A 339 2.83 28.98 -1.11
C GLU A 339 3.51 27.98 -2.04
N VAL A 340 2.71 27.09 -2.61
CA VAL A 340 3.17 26.13 -3.60
C VAL A 340 2.74 26.73 -4.94
N ASP A 341 3.68 27.36 -5.63
CA ASP A 341 3.51 27.77 -7.03
C ASP A 341 3.30 26.55 -7.93
#